data_AF-A0A0B8NPA9-F1
#
_entry.id   AF-A0A0B8NPA9-F1
#
_cell.length_a   1.000
_cell.length_b   1.000
_cell.length_c   1.000
_cell.angle_alpha   90.00
_cell.angle_beta   90.00
_cell.angle_gamma   90.00
#
_symmetry.space_group_name_H-M   'P 1'
#
loop_
_entity.id
_entity.type
_entity.pdbx_description
1 polymer ?
#
loop_
_entity_poly.entity_id
_entity_poly.type
_entity_poly.pdbx_seq_one_letter_code
_entity_poly.pdbx_strand_id
1 'polypeptide(L)'
;MPNLTRLGLPGDEQSWAALGFTVDDGRFRIGAIECTLGEAAWGFDETHAAPVTLGVPYLESAGPVSDSPVAHPNGVATVDHVVYWVPDLDESITNLTAVLGVPPRRRFFPRGPQGPEMAFYRVGEPFIEAVSSGKDPALVGVAFLTPDLDAAVAAIRAAGGPIGDPKPAVQGGRIAGVWRGHLNWGIAFMEPKSTGVPFQSVTLG
;
A
#
# COMPACT_ATOMS: atom_id res chain seq x y z
N MET A 1 -6.93 17.64 -2.15
CA MET A 1 -7.13 16.23 -1.76
C MET A 1 -5.74 15.73 -1.51
N PRO A 2 -5.39 15.47 -0.25
CA PRO A 2 -4.04 15.13 0.11
C PRO A 2 -3.52 13.93 -0.65
N ASN A 3 -2.25 13.99 -1.03
CA ASN A 3 -1.51 12.91 -1.65
C ASN A 3 -0.60 12.25 -0.62
N LEU A 4 -0.59 10.92 -0.60
CA LEU A 4 0.45 10.17 0.09
C LEU A 4 1.76 10.42 -0.65
N THR A 5 2.72 11.03 0.03
CA THR A 5 4.02 11.41 -0.56
C THR A 5 5.19 10.76 0.13
N ARG A 6 4.98 10.21 1.34
CA ARG A 6 6.02 9.52 2.11
C ARG A 6 5.46 8.24 2.72
N LEU A 7 6.28 7.19 2.71
CA LEU A 7 5.95 5.91 3.31
C LEU A 7 7.17 5.36 4.06
N GLY A 8 6.98 5.07 5.34
CA GLY A 8 7.91 4.31 6.15
C GLY A 8 7.59 2.83 6.00
N LEU A 9 8.60 2.04 5.67
CA LEU A 9 8.50 0.62 5.37
C LEU A 9 9.37 -0.18 6.35
N PRO A 10 8.86 -1.27 6.93
CA PRO A 10 9.62 -2.04 7.91
C PRO A 10 10.82 -2.76 7.29
N GLY A 11 11.77 -3.14 8.14
CA GLY A 11 12.92 -3.98 7.79
C GLY A 11 14.10 -3.20 7.20
N ASP A 12 14.95 -3.92 6.46
CA ASP A 12 16.25 -3.45 6.01
C ASP A 12 16.40 -3.47 4.48
N GLU A 13 17.49 -2.89 3.99
CA GLU A 13 17.79 -2.79 2.57
C GLU A 13 17.81 -4.16 1.90
N GLN A 14 18.40 -5.16 2.55
CA GLN A 14 18.50 -6.51 2.00
C GLN A 14 17.11 -7.11 1.75
N SER A 15 16.18 -6.92 2.69
CA SER A 15 14.81 -7.43 2.59
C SER A 15 14.02 -6.80 1.45
N TRP A 16 14.24 -5.52 1.15
CA TRP A 16 13.58 -4.82 0.04
C TRP A 16 14.30 -5.02 -1.30
N ALA A 17 15.63 -5.11 -1.30
CA ALA A 17 16.41 -5.49 -2.48
C ALA A 17 16.09 -6.93 -2.95
N ALA A 18 15.82 -7.85 -2.03
CA ALA A 18 15.33 -9.20 -2.35
C ALA A 18 13.97 -9.17 -3.07
N LEU A 19 13.17 -8.12 -2.84
CA LEU A 19 11.91 -7.87 -3.57
C LEU A 19 12.14 -7.09 -4.88
N GLY A 20 13.39 -6.95 -5.34
CA GLY A 20 13.73 -6.33 -6.61
C GLY A 20 13.60 -4.82 -6.63
N PHE A 21 13.65 -4.15 -5.48
CA PHE A 21 13.77 -2.70 -5.38
C PHE A 21 15.23 -2.26 -5.42
N THR A 22 15.49 -1.13 -6.08
CA THR A 22 16.78 -0.45 -6.04
C THR A 22 16.77 0.47 -4.83
N VAL A 23 17.46 0.08 -3.77
CA VAL A 23 17.55 0.82 -2.50
C VAL A 23 18.90 1.51 -2.41
N ASP A 24 18.90 2.76 -1.95
CA ASP A 24 20.09 3.59 -1.71
C ASP A 24 19.95 4.27 -0.34
N ASP A 25 20.89 4.00 0.57
CA ASP A 25 20.95 4.55 1.94
C ASP A 25 19.60 4.48 2.70
N GLY A 26 18.99 3.29 2.69
CA GLY A 26 17.70 3.02 3.33
C GLY A 26 16.51 3.71 2.68
N ARG A 27 16.66 4.21 1.44
CA ARG A 27 15.63 4.96 0.72
C ARG A 27 15.44 4.46 -0.70
N PHE A 28 14.24 4.66 -1.22
CA PHE A 28 13.92 4.49 -2.64
C PHE A 28 12.63 5.23 -2.96
N ARG A 29 12.26 5.28 -4.24
CA ARG A 29 11.06 6.00 -4.69
C ARG A 29 10.17 5.11 -5.52
N ILE A 30 8.87 5.21 -5.29
CA ILE A 30 7.84 4.60 -6.14
C ILE A 30 6.93 5.72 -6.63
N GLY A 31 7.09 6.09 -7.91
CA GLY A 31 6.40 7.24 -8.49
C GLY A 31 6.71 8.53 -7.71
N ALA A 32 5.66 9.16 -7.18
CA ALA A 32 5.78 10.37 -6.37
C ALA A 32 6.16 10.12 -4.90
N ILE A 33 6.14 8.87 -4.43
CA ILE A 33 6.26 8.52 -3.01
C ILE A 33 7.72 8.26 -2.65
N GLU A 34 8.22 8.98 -1.65
CA GLU A 34 9.49 8.66 -1.01
C GLU A 34 9.29 7.53 0.02
N CYS A 35 10.01 6.44 -0.17
CA CYS A 35 10.03 5.31 0.73
C CYS A 35 11.28 5.36 1.60
N THR A 36 11.11 5.22 2.91
CA THR A 36 12.20 5.13 3.90
C THR A 36 12.09 3.82 4.65
N LEU A 37 13.21 3.17 4.90
CA LEU A 37 13.27 1.90 5.62
C LEU A 37 13.41 2.12 7.13
N GLY A 38 12.81 1.22 7.91
CA GLY A 38 12.88 1.22 9.37
C GLY A 38 11.51 1.06 10.01
N GLU A 39 10.87 2.18 10.35
CA GLU A 39 9.55 2.19 11.01
C GLU A 39 8.41 2.34 10.00
N ALA A 40 7.31 1.63 10.27
CA ALA A 40 6.06 1.79 9.55
C ALA A 40 5.47 3.19 9.79
N ALA A 41 5.41 4.02 8.75
CA ALA A 41 4.97 5.40 8.85
C ALA A 41 4.35 5.89 7.55
N TRP A 42 3.71 7.07 7.56
CA TRP A 42 3.25 7.72 6.33
C TRP A 42 3.39 9.24 6.40
N GLY A 43 3.29 9.91 5.27
CA GLY A 43 3.24 11.36 5.23
C GLY A 43 2.45 11.84 4.01
N PHE A 44 1.70 12.93 4.21
CA PHE A 44 0.90 13.57 3.16
C PHE A 44 1.53 14.91 2.76
N ASP A 45 1.22 15.40 1.57
CA ASP A 45 1.61 16.76 1.15
C ASP A 45 0.83 17.86 1.88
N GLU A 46 -0.42 17.60 2.23
CA GLU A 46 -1.28 18.47 3.04
C GLU A 46 -2.02 17.68 4.14
N THR A 47 -2.32 18.32 5.27
CA THR A 47 -3.24 17.80 6.30
C THR A 47 -4.14 18.92 6.81
N HIS A 48 -5.35 18.56 7.23
CA HIS A 48 -6.38 19.51 7.70
C HIS A 48 -6.63 19.40 9.22
N ALA A 49 -6.06 18.37 9.86
CA ALA A 49 -6.04 18.16 11.31
C ALA A 49 -4.72 17.47 11.72
N ALA A 50 -4.46 17.41 13.02
CA ALA A 50 -3.23 16.80 13.55
C ALA A 50 -3.18 15.29 13.21
N PRO A 51 -2.19 14.81 12.44
CA PRO A 51 -2.13 13.42 11.97
C PRO A 51 -1.85 12.40 13.09
N VAL A 52 -1.41 12.86 14.26
CA VAL A 52 -1.21 12.01 15.45
C VAL A 52 -2.47 11.26 15.87
N THR A 53 -3.66 11.77 15.55
CA THR A 53 -4.94 11.11 15.82
C THR A 53 -5.13 9.81 15.04
N LEU A 54 -4.32 9.57 13.99
CA LEU A 54 -4.32 8.33 13.23
C LEU A 54 -3.51 7.22 13.90
N GLY A 55 -2.81 7.50 15.01
CA GLY A 55 -2.10 6.46 15.78
C GLY A 55 -0.96 5.76 15.05
N VAL A 56 -0.51 6.28 13.90
CA VAL A 56 0.62 5.79 13.11
C VAL A 56 1.68 6.89 13.07
N PRO A 57 2.99 6.55 13.20
CA PRO A 57 4.08 7.50 13.03
C PRO A 57 3.92 8.35 11.74
N TYR A 58 4.15 9.65 11.88
CA TYR A 58 4.01 10.60 10.79
C TYR A 58 5.37 11.08 10.31
N LEU A 59 5.60 10.98 9.00
CA LEU A 59 6.78 11.49 8.33
C LEU A 59 6.54 12.94 7.91
N GLU A 60 7.24 13.86 8.56
CA GLU A 60 7.27 15.27 8.15
C GLU A 60 7.94 15.44 6.78
N SER A 61 7.60 16.51 6.07
CA SER A 61 8.24 16.83 4.79
C SER A 61 9.69 17.25 5.02
N ALA A 62 10.63 16.61 4.30
CA ALA A 62 12.06 16.93 4.39
C ALA A 62 12.52 18.01 3.39
N GLY A 63 11.61 18.65 2.64
CA GLY A 63 11.91 19.63 1.59
C GLY A 63 11.75 19.06 0.18
N PRO A 64 12.21 19.78 -0.87
CA PRO A 64 12.04 19.34 -2.25
C PRO A 64 12.84 18.06 -2.52
N VAL A 65 12.16 17.04 -3.02
CA VAL A 65 12.74 15.74 -3.37
C VAL A 65 13.16 15.75 -4.84
N SER A 66 14.23 15.02 -5.19
CA SER A 66 14.69 14.90 -6.57
C SER A 66 13.67 14.16 -7.45
N ASP A 67 13.34 14.74 -8.61
CA ASP A 67 12.32 14.25 -9.56
C ASP A 67 12.81 13.11 -10.48
N SER A 68 14.00 12.56 -10.24
CA SER A 68 14.53 11.52 -11.14
C SER A 68 13.76 10.20 -10.97
N PRO A 69 13.15 9.65 -12.04
CA PRO A 69 12.50 8.35 -11.97
C PRO A 69 13.52 7.27 -11.63
N VAL A 70 13.22 6.45 -10.62
CA VAL A 70 14.03 5.27 -10.30
C VAL A 70 13.38 4.06 -10.96
N ALA A 71 14.12 3.37 -11.84
CA ALA A 71 13.68 2.10 -12.38
C ALA A 71 14.07 0.97 -11.42
N HIS A 72 13.10 0.17 -11.01
CA HIS A 72 13.31 -1.01 -10.19
C HIS A 72 13.35 -2.28 -11.06
N PRO A 73 14.24 -3.24 -10.77
CA PRO A 73 14.26 -4.54 -11.45
C PRO A 73 12.91 -5.28 -11.46
N ASN A 74 12.09 -5.11 -10.41
CA ASN A 74 10.75 -5.69 -10.34
C ASN A 74 9.67 -4.95 -11.18
N GLY A 75 10.03 -3.84 -11.84
CA GLY A 75 9.14 -3.06 -12.70
C GLY A 75 8.07 -2.24 -11.97
N VAL A 76 8.05 -2.22 -10.63
CA VAL A 76 7.09 -1.42 -9.86
C VAL A 76 7.29 0.07 -10.12
N ALA A 77 6.17 0.75 -10.41
CA ALA A 77 6.14 2.20 -10.61
C ALA A 77 5.10 2.91 -9.72
N THR A 78 4.10 2.18 -9.23
CA THR A 78 2.99 2.76 -8.46
C THR A 78 2.69 1.93 -7.22
N VAL A 79 2.39 2.60 -6.11
CA VAL A 79 1.76 1.98 -4.94
C VAL A 79 0.24 1.96 -5.18
N ASP A 80 -0.37 0.78 -5.17
CA ASP A 80 -1.83 0.64 -5.33
C ASP A 80 -2.55 1.05 -4.04
N HIS A 81 -2.15 0.44 -2.92
CA HIS A 81 -2.70 0.76 -1.62
C HIS A 81 -1.76 0.42 -0.47
N VAL A 82 -1.99 1.08 0.66
CA VAL A 82 -1.41 0.76 1.97
C VAL A 82 -2.53 0.29 2.89
N VAL A 83 -2.32 -0.81 3.59
CA VAL A 83 -3.30 -1.40 4.51
C VAL A 83 -3.10 -0.82 5.89
N TYR A 84 -4.15 -0.18 6.40
CA TYR A 84 -4.21 0.47 7.69
C TYR A 84 -5.22 -0.24 8.59
N TRP A 85 -4.71 -0.94 9.60
CA TRP A 85 -5.57 -1.56 10.62
C TRP A 85 -5.97 -0.55 11.66
N VAL A 86 -7.23 -0.67 12.10
CA VAL A 86 -7.81 0.13 13.18
C VAL A 86 -8.67 -0.72 14.11
N PRO A 87 -8.90 -0.26 15.35
CA PRO A 87 -9.76 -0.98 16.28
C PRO A 87 -11.22 -0.86 15.87
N ASP A 88 -11.65 0.35 15.49
CA ASP A 88 -13.00 0.69 15.06
C ASP A 88 -12.95 1.51 13.75
N LEU A 89 -13.83 1.19 12.80
CA LEU A 89 -13.82 1.83 11.48
C LEU A 89 -14.54 3.19 11.48
N ASP A 90 -15.56 3.39 12.33
CA ASP A 90 -16.30 4.66 12.37
C ASP A 90 -15.44 5.77 12.98
N GLU A 91 -14.72 5.47 14.05
CA GLU A 91 -13.74 6.38 14.65
C GLU A 91 -12.59 6.68 13.67
N SER A 92 -12.06 5.64 13.02
CA SER A 92 -11.02 5.79 12.00
C SER A 92 -11.48 6.66 10.83
N ILE A 93 -12.72 6.48 10.35
CA ILE A 93 -13.29 7.31 9.28
C ILE A 93 -13.39 8.77 9.73
N THR A 94 -13.81 9.01 10.97
CA THR A 94 -13.89 10.36 11.53
C THR A 94 -12.51 11.03 11.53
N ASN A 95 -11.49 10.32 12.03
CA ASN A 95 -10.13 10.84 12.13
C ASN A 95 -9.47 11.00 10.75
N LEU A 96 -9.58 10.02 9.86
CA LEU A 96 -9.07 10.10 8.49
C LEU A 96 -9.74 11.23 7.71
N THR A 97 -11.06 11.40 7.83
CA THR A 97 -11.77 12.50 7.17
C THR A 97 -11.33 13.86 7.72
N ALA A 98 -11.12 13.97 9.03
CA ALA A 98 -10.62 15.21 9.64
C ALA A 98 -9.20 15.54 9.18
N VAL A 99 -8.30 14.55 9.13
CA VAL A 99 -6.90 14.76 8.70
C VAL A 99 -6.79 15.00 7.20
N LEU A 100 -7.54 14.25 6.38
CA LEU A 100 -7.44 14.31 4.92
C LEU A 100 -8.40 15.31 4.27
N GLY A 101 -9.37 15.85 5.02
CA GLY A 101 -10.37 16.79 4.50
C GLY A 101 -11.33 16.19 3.46
N VAL A 102 -11.32 14.87 3.27
CA VAL A 102 -12.15 14.15 2.28
C VAL A 102 -12.74 12.88 2.88
N PRO A 103 -13.99 12.50 2.51
CA PRO A 103 -14.60 11.24 2.95
C PRO A 103 -14.04 10.03 2.21
N PRO A 104 -14.31 8.79 2.68
CA PRO A 104 -13.90 7.59 1.97
C PRO A 104 -14.62 7.49 0.62
N ARG A 105 -13.92 7.01 -0.40
CA ARG A 105 -14.47 6.72 -1.73
C ARG A 105 -15.47 5.57 -1.71
N ARG A 106 -15.23 4.58 -0.85
CA ARG A 106 -16.07 3.40 -0.71
C ARG A 106 -15.93 2.82 0.69
N ARG A 107 -17.02 2.29 1.22
CA ARG A 107 -17.09 1.49 2.44
C ARG A 107 -17.86 0.20 2.14
N PHE A 108 -17.31 -0.97 2.47
CA PHE A 108 -17.95 -2.26 2.16
C PHE A 108 -17.27 -3.44 2.87
N PHE A 109 -17.92 -4.59 2.77
CA PHE A 109 -17.40 -5.89 3.22
C PHE A 109 -16.90 -6.71 2.02
N PRO A 110 -15.60 -6.74 1.71
CA PRO A 110 -15.08 -7.42 0.52
C PRO A 110 -15.27 -8.94 0.54
N ARG A 111 -15.42 -9.52 1.73
CA ARG A 111 -15.57 -10.97 1.97
C ARG A 111 -16.99 -11.32 2.45
N GLY A 112 -17.96 -10.48 2.10
CA GLY A 112 -19.35 -10.61 2.55
C GLY A 112 -19.58 -10.13 3.99
N PRO A 113 -20.85 -10.11 4.45
CA PRO A 113 -21.25 -9.40 5.68
C PRO A 113 -20.59 -9.88 6.98
N GLN A 114 -19.99 -11.06 6.99
CA GLN A 114 -19.27 -11.63 8.14
C GLN A 114 -17.75 -11.32 8.12
N GLY A 115 -17.25 -10.76 7.02
CA GLY A 115 -15.85 -10.34 6.90
C GLY A 115 -15.56 -9.02 7.62
N PRO A 116 -14.29 -8.58 7.65
CA PRO A 116 -13.97 -7.26 8.15
C PRO A 116 -14.57 -6.19 7.24
N GLU A 117 -15.11 -5.13 7.84
CA GLU A 117 -15.52 -3.94 7.11
C GLU A 117 -14.29 -3.10 6.74
N MET A 118 -14.32 -2.47 5.57
CA MET A 118 -13.21 -1.67 5.07
C MET A 118 -13.68 -0.36 4.45
N ALA A 119 -12.84 0.67 4.54
CA ALA A 119 -13.01 1.95 3.87
C ALA A 119 -11.78 2.32 3.03
N PHE A 120 -12.01 2.79 1.80
CA PHE A 120 -10.95 3.21 0.89
C PHE A 120 -10.88 4.73 0.76
N TYR A 121 -9.72 5.32 1.06
CA TYR A 121 -9.45 6.75 0.82
C TYR A 121 -8.48 6.89 -0.33
N ARG A 122 -8.81 7.75 -1.30
CA ARG A 122 -7.89 8.09 -2.38
C ARG A 122 -6.92 9.15 -1.88
N VAL A 123 -5.61 8.91 -1.99
CA VAL A 123 -4.56 9.82 -1.54
C VAL A 123 -3.49 10.01 -2.61
N GLY A 124 -3.86 10.61 -3.73
CA GLY A 124 -3.02 10.72 -4.93
C GLY A 124 -3.19 9.54 -5.87
N GLU A 125 -2.10 8.86 -6.24
CA GLU A 125 -2.16 7.58 -6.97
C GLU A 125 -2.58 6.36 -6.12
N PRO A 126 -2.18 6.26 -4.84
CA PRO A 126 -2.58 5.14 -3.98
C PRO A 126 -3.93 5.32 -3.32
N PHE A 127 -4.39 4.24 -2.70
CA PHE A 127 -5.42 4.25 -1.67
C PHE A 127 -4.86 3.94 -0.27
N ILE A 128 -5.54 4.44 0.76
CA ILE A 128 -5.50 3.83 2.10
C ILE A 128 -6.66 2.85 2.18
N GLU A 129 -6.36 1.59 2.47
CA GLU A 129 -7.34 0.56 2.80
C GLU A 129 -7.43 0.46 4.33
N ALA A 130 -8.37 1.20 4.92
CA ALA A 130 -8.65 1.15 6.35
C ALA A 130 -9.50 -0.09 6.65
N VAL A 131 -9.06 -0.94 7.58
CA VAL A 131 -9.69 -2.24 7.90
C VAL A 131 -9.99 -2.31 9.39
N SER A 132 -11.25 -2.60 9.73
CA SER A 132 -11.62 -2.92 11.11
C SER A 132 -10.99 -4.24 11.52
N SER A 133 -10.06 -4.19 12.48
CA SER A 133 -9.25 -5.33 12.91
C SER A 133 -9.42 -5.66 14.41
N GLY A 134 -9.98 -4.73 15.18
CA GLY A 134 -10.02 -4.81 16.65
C GLY A 134 -8.66 -4.64 17.32
N LYS A 135 -7.62 -4.23 16.58
CA LYS A 135 -6.25 -4.00 17.07
C LYS A 135 -5.89 -2.52 17.03
N ASP A 136 -4.83 -2.15 17.72
CA ASP A 136 -4.28 -0.80 17.69
C ASP A 136 -3.96 -0.33 16.26
N PRO A 137 -4.07 0.99 15.99
CA PRO A 137 -3.74 1.56 14.69
C PRO A 137 -2.35 1.16 14.19
N ALA A 138 -2.26 0.58 12.99
CA ALA A 138 -0.99 0.16 12.42
C ALA A 138 -1.04 0.08 10.89
N LEU A 139 0.08 0.40 10.23
CA LEU A 139 0.31 0.00 8.84
C LEU A 139 0.86 -1.42 8.83
N VAL A 140 0.25 -2.28 8.03
CA VAL A 140 0.50 -3.73 8.09
C VAL A 140 0.71 -4.37 6.72
N GLY A 141 0.68 -3.58 5.66
CA GLY A 141 0.85 -4.09 4.33
C GLY A 141 0.79 -3.01 3.26
N VAL A 142 1.27 -3.39 2.08
CA VAL A 142 1.34 -2.55 0.90
C VAL A 142 1.20 -3.41 -0.35
N ALA A 143 0.49 -2.90 -1.34
CA ALA A 143 0.40 -3.50 -2.66
C ALA A 143 0.97 -2.55 -3.71
N PHE A 144 1.65 -3.12 -4.69
CA PHE A 144 2.29 -2.41 -5.79
C PHE A 144 1.69 -2.80 -7.12
N LEU A 145 1.62 -1.85 -8.05
CA LEU A 145 1.33 -2.12 -9.45
C LEU A 145 2.63 -2.29 -10.24
N THR A 146 2.68 -3.34 -11.04
CA THR A 146 3.73 -3.60 -12.03
C THR A 146 3.09 -3.80 -13.40
N PRO A 147 3.64 -3.23 -14.49
CA PRO A 147 3.08 -3.38 -15.82
C PRO A 147 3.16 -4.83 -16.33
N ASP A 148 4.07 -5.65 -15.79
CA ASP A 148 4.24 -7.06 -16.12
C ASP A 148 4.50 -7.86 -14.83
N LEU A 149 3.47 -8.54 -14.34
CA LEU A 149 3.54 -9.31 -13.10
C LEU A 149 4.44 -10.53 -13.24
N ASP A 150 4.50 -11.16 -14.42
CA ASP A 150 5.34 -12.33 -14.64
C ASP A 150 6.82 -11.93 -14.63
N ALA A 151 7.16 -10.80 -15.27
CA ALA A 151 8.50 -10.23 -15.21
C ALA A 151 8.90 -9.80 -13.79
N ALA A 152 7.98 -9.17 -13.04
CA ALA A 152 8.22 -8.80 -11.65
C ALA A 152 8.53 -10.03 -10.78
N VAL A 153 7.71 -11.08 -10.88
CA VAL A 153 7.93 -12.34 -10.16
C VAL A 153 9.25 -12.98 -10.54
N ALA A 154 9.60 -13.01 -11.83
CA ALA A 154 10.89 -13.54 -12.29
C ALA A 154 12.07 -12.75 -11.71
N ALA A 155 12.00 -11.41 -11.71
CA ALA A 155 13.04 -10.54 -11.15
C ALA A 155 13.20 -10.73 -9.64
N ILE A 156 12.09 -10.80 -8.90
CA ILE A 156 12.10 -11.03 -7.45
C ILE A 156 12.72 -12.41 -7.13
N ARG A 157 12.36 -13.46 -7.88
CA ARG A 157 12.95 -14.79 -7.72
C ARG A 157 14.46 -14.79 -8.02
N ALA A 158 14.88 -14.08 -9.06
CA ALA A 158 16.29 -13.93 -9.40
C ALA A 158 17.07 -13.19 -8.29
N ALA A 159 16.43 -12.26 -7.58
CA ALA A 159 16.97 -11.57 -6.41
C ALA A 159 16.87 -12.40 -5.10
N GLY A 160 16.32 -13.62 -5.15
CA GLY A 160 16.16 -14.49 -3.97
C GLY A 160 14.95 -14.16 -3.09
N GLY A 161 14.03 -13.33 -3.55
CA GLY A 161 12.85 -12.90 -2.80
C GLY A 161 11.75 -13.97 -2.68
N PRO A 162 11.01 -14.00 -1.55
CA PRO A 162 10.04 -15.04 -1.25
C PRO A 162 8.66 -14.74 -1.86
N ILE A 163 8.56 -14.65 -3.18
CA ILE A 163 7.30 -14.34 -3.91
C ILE A 163 6.56 -15.62 -4.34
N GLY A 164 5.26 -15.67 -4.08
CA GLY A 164 4.37 -16.72 -4.58
C GLY A 164 4.07 -16.61 -6.08
N ASP A 165 3.40 -17.62 -6.63
CA ASP A 165 2.92 -17.57 -8.02
C ASP A 165 1.79 -16.54 -8.20
N PRO A 166 1.73 -15.86 -9.36
CA PRO A 166 0.57 -15.08 -9.76
C PRO A 166 -0.71 -15.91 -9.71
N LYS A 167 -1.78 -15.33 -9.16
CA LYS A 167 -3.11 -15.93 -9.13
C LYS A 167 -4.18 -14.88 -9.43
N PRO A 168 -5.40 -15.28 -9.84
CA PRO A 168 -6.50 -14.33 -10.04
C PRO A 168 -6.76 -13.47 -8.79
N ALA A 169 -6.89 -12.16 -8.97
CA ALA A 169 -7.24 -11.23 -7.93
C ALA A 169 -8.77 -11.06 -7.84
N VAL A 170 -9.30 -10.91 -6.62
CA VAL A 170 -10.74 -10.70 -6.38
C VAL A 170 -11.26 -9.43 -7.08
N GLN A 171 -10.40 -8.43 -7.26
CA GLN A 171 -10.74 -7.14 -7.88
C GLN A 171 -10.53 -7.13 -9.41
N GLY A 172 -10.22 -8.27 -10.03
CA GLY A 172 -9.82 -8.38 -11.44
C GLY A 172 -8.30 -8.29 -11.64
N GLY A 173 -7.81 -8.89 -12.72
CA GLY A 173 -6.37 -9.06 -12.98
C GLY A 173 -5.75 -10.18 -12.13
N ARG A 174 -4.41 -10.18 -12.03
CA ARG A 174 -3.63 -11.11 -11.20
C ARG A 174 -2.90 -10.41 -10.06
N ILE A 175 -2.61 -11.19 -9.01
CA ILE A 175 -1.86 -10.79 -7.82
C ILE A 175 -0.85 -11.87 -7.46
N ALA A 176 0.36 -11.47 -7.09
CA ALA A 176 1.37 -12.33 -6.47
C ALA A 176 1.67 -11.79 -5.06
N GLY A 177 1.54 -12.64 -4.04
CA GLY A 177 1.81 -12.26 -2.65
C GLY A 177 3.20 -12.71 -2.22
N VAL A 178 3.88 -11.89 -1.43
CA VAL A 178 5.11 -12.27 -0.74
C VAL A 178 4.76 -13.22 0.41
N TRP A 179 5.57 -14.26 0.63
CA TRP A 179 5.31 -15.28 1.64
C TRP A 179 5.27 -14.70 3.05
N ARG A 180 4.41 -15.30 3.89
CA ARG A 180 4.20 -14.86 5.27
C ARG A 180 5.51 -14.90 6.05
N GLY A 181 5.75 -13.85 6.83
CA GLY A 181 6.94 -13.71 7.67
C GLY A 181 8.02 -12.81 7.07
N HIS A 182 8.00 -12.56 5.75
CA HIS A 182 8.85 -11.51 5.17
C HIS A 182 8.39 -10.14 5.68
N LEU A 183 9.28 -9.39 6.34
CA LEU A 183 9.03 -8.04 6.86
C LEU A 183 7.87 -7.91 7.87
N ASN A 184 7.25 -9.03 8.28
CA ASN A 184 6.00 -9.07 9.04
C ASN A 184 4.86 -8.23 8.43
N TRP A 185 4.91 -7.97 7.13
CA TRP A 185 3.92 -7.19 6.38
C TRP A 185 3.24 -8.03 5.30
N GLY A 186 1.98 -7.71 5.02
CA GLY A 186 1.30 -8.19 3.83
C GLY A 186 1.81 -7.43 2.60
N ILE A 187 2.62 -8.05 1.76
CA ILE A 187 3.16 -7.43 0.55
C ILE A 187 2.63 -8.15 -0.69
N ALA A 188 2.16 -7.37 -1.66
CA ALA A 188 1.65 -7.90 -2.91
C ALA A 188 2.07 -7.09 -4.13
N PHE A 189 2.19 -7.78 -5.26
CA PHE A 189 2.41 -7.20 -6.58
C PHE A 189 1.21 -7.56 -7.46
N MET A 190 0.69 -6.58 -8.17
CA MET A 190 -0.57 -6.69 -8.91
C MET A 190 -0.40 -6.16 -10.33
N GLU A 191 -1.17 -6.74 -11.24
CA GLU A 191 -1.35 -6.13 -12.57
C GLU A 191 -2.21 -4.87 -12.46
N PRO A 192 -2.01 -3.88 -13.35
CA PRO A 192 -2.91 -2.75 -13.43
C PRO A 192 -4.29 -3.26 -13.82
N LYS A 193 -5.34 -2.69 -13.22
CA LYS A 193 -6.71 -3.02 -13.57
C LYS A 193 -6.93 -2.66 -15.04
N SER A 194 -7.33 -3.62 -15.86
CA SER A 194 -7.75 -3.36 -17.24
C SER A 194 -8.86 -2.32 -17.22
N THR A 195 -8.61 -1.15 -17.81
CA THR A 195 -9.62 -0.09 -17.94
C THR A 195 -10.73 -0.59 -18.86
N GLY A 196 -11.74 -1.27 -18.31
CA GLY A 196 -12.85 -1.78 -19.11
C GLY A 196 -13.72 -2.88 -18.47
N VAL A 197 -13.32 -3.51 -17.36
CA VAL A 197 -14.15 -4.54 -16.73
C VAL A 197 -14.79 -3.99 -15.45
N PRO A 198 -16.11 -3.78 -15.40
CA PRO A 198 -16.79 -3.39 -14.16
C PRO A 198 -16.62 -4.50 -13.12
N PHE A 199 -16.47 -4.11 -11.84
CA PHE A 199 -16.49 -5.01 -10.69
C PHE A 199 -17.71 -5.95 -10.80
N GLN A 200 -17.50 -7.21 -11.19
CA GLN A 200 -18.56 -8.20 -11.07
C GLN A 200 -18.62 -8.61 -9.60
N SER A 201 -19.73 -8.25 -8.96
CA SER A 201 -20.15 -8.85 -7.69
C SER A 201 -20.18 -10.36 -7.88
N VAL A 202 -19.23 -11.07 -7.26
CA VAL A 202 -19.29 -12.52 -7.13
C VAL A 202 -20.44 -12.82 -6.18
N THR A 203 -21.60 -13.12 -6.75
CA THR A 203 -22.69 -13.76 -6.00
C THR A 203 -22.26 -15.21 -5.78
N LEU A 204 -21.89 -15.55 -4.55
CA LEU A 204 -21.79 -16.94 -4.14
C LEU A 204 -23.22 -17.50 -4.01
N GLY A 205 -23.55 -18.48 -4.83
CA GLY A 205 -24.69 -19.37 -4.63
C GLY A 205 -24.37 -20.48 -3.65
#